data_AF-A0A4Q9FEE1-F1
#
_entry.id   AF-A0A4Q9FEE1-F1
#
_cell.length_a   1.000
_cell.length_b   1.000
_cell.length_c   1.000
_cell.angle_alpha   90.00
_cell.angle_beta   90.00
_cell.angle_gamma   90.00
#
_symmetry.space_group_name_H-M   'P 1'
#
loop_
_entity.id
_entity.type
_entity.pdbx_description
1 polymer ?
#
loop_
_entity_poly.entity_id
_entity_poly.type
_entity_poly.pdbx_seq_one_letter_code
_entity_poly.pdbx_strand_id
1 'polypeptide(L)'
;MNKTTSFIYLLLFLFNCSLFSQSTANYTITVSTIWNAGDHTSIPNDPHWSPLSGATHKNMNDILTFGAPAPLTDGIKDIAERGVTSNFQSEINGNSNANQYLQAGFSPRQAEDSVAELSSVTVSEDFPYITLVSMVAPSPDWFIAVNSENLRSGNPSVNNGWKATFTIDMFAYDAGTDSGTDYESGNSVTNPRENITMVSGAPINGNKMGTITFTYNSSTLSNSNISENIENIRVFPNPASDKITISNIQNTRLKNIEIFSILGKLNHRFLVENNYNKIDLNISNLTSGIYLLKLNNEDGNSKTQKLIVR
;
A
#
# COMPACT_ATOMS: atom_id res chain seq x y z
N MET A 1 12.18 64.76 -32.34
CA MET A 1 12.87 63.73 -31.51
C MET A 1 12.21 63.76 -30.13
N ASN A 2 11.67 62.72 -29.49
CA ASN A 2 11.39 61.32 -29.78
C ASN A 2 10.15 60.96 -28.93
N LYS A 3 9.14 60.27 -29.50
CA LYS A 3 8.04 59.67 -28.74
C LYS A 3 8.51 58.31 -28.25
N THR A 4 8.67 58.13 -26.94
CA THR A 4 8.99 56.84 -26.32
C THR A 4 7.70 56.08 -26.02
N THR A 5 7.33 55.17 -26.93
CA THR A 5 6.25 54.20 -26.73
C THR A 5 6.76 53.10 -25.80
N SER A 6 6.23 53.02 -24.58
CA SER A 6 6.58 51.96 -23.63
C SER A 6 5.72 50.73 -23.90
N PHE A 7 6.34 49.67 -24.43
CA PHE A 7 5.70 48.35 -24.60
C PHE A 7 5.85 47.56 -23.30
N ILE A 8 4.74 47.31 -22.61
CA ILE A 8 4.69 46.39 -21.47
C ILE A 8 4.58 44.97 -22.05
N TYR A 9 5.65 44.20 -21.97
CA TYR A 9 5.63 42.76 -22.22
C TYR A 9 5.14 42.05 -20.96
N LEU A 10 3.88 41.62 -20.96
CA LEU A 10 3.33 40.72 -19.94
C LEU A 10 3.87 39.31 -20.19
N LEU A 11 4.86 38.89 -19.41
CA LEU A 11 5.40 37.54 -19.44
C LEU A 11 4.42 36.60 -18.71
N LEU A 12 3.60 35.84 -19.44
CA LEU A 12 2.81 34.75 -18.86
C LEU A 12 3.75 33.58 -18.52
N PHE A 13 4.05 33.40 -17.24
CA PHE A 13 4.61 32.14 -16.73
C PHE A 13 3.51 31.07 -16.77
N LEU A 14 3.57 30.18 -17.75
CA LEU A 14 2.81 28.93 -17.71
C LEU A 14 3.43 28.03 -16.63
N PHE A 15 2.82 28.02 -15.44
CA PHE A 15 3.06 26.96 -14.46
C PHE A 15 2.53 25.66 -15.06
N ASN A 16 3.43 24.84 -15.61
CA ASN A 16 3.13 23.43 -15.85
C ASN A 16 3.01 22.75 -14.48
N CYS A 17 1.81 22.73 -13.92
CA CYS A 17 1.48 21.90 -12.79
C CYS A 17 1.38 20.45 -13.32
N SER A 18 2.50 19.73 -13.29
CA SER A 18 2.51 18.31 -13.60
C SER A 18 1.75 17.58 -12.51
N LEU A 19 0.48 17.28 -12.76
CA LEU A 19 -0.28 16.33 -11.95
C LEU A 19 0.30 14.93 -12.27
N PHE A 20 1.15 14.43 -11.40
CA PHE A 20 1.61 13.04 -11.51
C PHE A 20 0.49 12.12 -11.06
N SER A 21 0.17 11.12 -11.90
CA SER A 21 -0.70 10.02 -11.50
C SER A 21 0.00 9.21 -10.43
N GLN A 22 -0.62 9.14 -9.26
CA GLN A 22 -0.23 8.32 -8.15
C GLN A 22 -0.55 6.86 -8.46
N SER A 23 0.47 6.03 -8.66
CA SER A 23 0.24 4.59 -8.84
C SER A 23 0.10 3.87 -7.51
N THR A 24 -0.65 2.77 -7.52
CA THR A 24 -0.70 1.78 -6.42
C THR A 24 -0.39 0.40 -6.98
N ALA A 25 0.33 -0.41 -6.22
CA ALA A 25 0.59 -1.81 -6.55
C ALA A 25 -0.04 -2.75 -5.53
N ASN A 26 -0.33 -3.97 -5.98
CA ASN A 26 -0.80 -5.06 -5.17
C ASN A 26 0.27 -6.16 -5.13
N TYR A 27 0.62 -6.60 -3.92
CA TYR A 27 1.56 -7.70 -3.68
C TYR A 27 0.92 -8.80 -2.84
N THR A 28 1.38 -10.03 -3.05
CA THR A 28 1.26 -11.10 -2.07
C THR A 28 2.62 -11.28 -1.42
N ILE A 29 2.66 -11.27 -0.09
CA ILE A 29 3.92 -11.35 0.67
C ILE A 29 3.89 -12.64 1.48
N THR A 30 4.90 -13.49 1.28
CA THR A 30 4.99 -14.80 1.92
C THR A 30 6.31 -14.94 2.65
N VAL A 31 6.27 -15.33 3.92
CA VAL A 31 7.46 -15.72 4.69
C VAL A 31 7.51 -17.24 4.79
N SER A 32 8.68 -17.82 4.57
CA SER A 32 8.98 -19.24 4.79
C SER A 32 10.18 -19.38 5.73
N THR A 33 10.03 -20.13 6.80
CA THR A 33 11.02 -20.22 7.89
C THR A 33 11.94 -21.43 7.72
N ILE A 34 13.20 -21.30 8.16
CA ILE A 34 14.22 -22.36 8.09
C ILE A 34 14.93 -22.57 9.44
N TRP A 35 14.27 -22.20 10.54
CA TRP A 35 14.86 -22.27 11.87
C TRP A 35 14.97 -23.72 12.36
N ASN A 36 16.14 -24.31 12.20
CA ASN A 36 16.44 -25.68 12.61
C ASN A 36 17.73 -25.76 13.46
N ALA A 37 17.90 -26.87 14.20
CA ALA A 37 19.05 -27.06 15.09
C ALA A 37 20.39 -27.24 14.37
N GLY A 38 20.39 -27.70 13.11
CA GLY A 38 21.60 -27.90 12.33
C GLY A 38 22.27 -26.56 11.99
N ASP A 39 21.47 -25.60 11.56
CA ASP A 39 21.93 -24.26 11.20
C ASP A 39 22.01 -23.33 12.41
N HIS A 40 21.19 -23.52 13.46
CA HIS A 40 21.05 -22.57 14.58
C HIS A 40 21.48 -23.15 15.93
N THR A 41 22.41 -24.12 15.93
CA THR A 41 22.99 -24.82 17.11
C THR A 41 21.99 -25.64 17.93
N SER A 42 20.81 -25.11 18.21
CA SER A 42 19.74 -25.69 19.02
C SER A 42 18.39 -25.07 18.63
N ILE A 43 17.32 -25.72 19.08
CA ILE A 43 15.95 -25.20 19.08
C ILE A 43 15.35 -25.40 20.48
N PRO A 44 14.47 -24.50 20.95
CA PRO A 44 13.77 -24.64 22.23
C PRO A 44 12.70 -25.73 22.17
N ASN A 45 12.01 -25.99 23.29
CA ASN A 45 11.04 -27.07 23.40
C ASN A 45 9.76 -26.86 22.56
N ASP A 46 9.30 -25.61 22.46
CA ASP A 46 8.09 -25.25 21.72
C ASP A 46 8.39 -24.12 20.71
N PRO A 47 9.20 -24.39 19.67
CA PRO A 47 9.66 -23.35 18.77
C PRO A 47 8.53 -22.93 17.82
N HIS A 48 8.24 -21.64 17.80
CA HIS A 48 7.18 -21.06 16.98
C HIS A 48 7.45 -19.59 16.67
N TRP A 49 6.51 -18.99 15.94
CA TRP A 49 6.55 -17.60 15.54
C TRP A 49 5.31 -16.90 16.07
N SER A 50 5.43 -15.64 16.47
CA SER A 50 4.23 -14.80 16.65
C SER A 50 3.56 -14.54 15.30
N PRO A 51 2.37 -13.93 15.25
CA PRO A 51 1.86 -13.41 13.99
C PRO A 51 2.87 -12.46 13.34
N LEU A 52 3.12 -12.64 12.04
CA LEU A 52 3.81 -11.66 11.21
C LEU A 52 3.01 -10.37 11.28
N SER A 53 3.61 -9.26 11.69
CA SER A 53 2.93 -7.98 11.85
C SER A 53 3.77 -6.84 11.26
N GLY A 54 3.12 -5.81 10.72
CA GLY A 54 3.86 -4.69 10.17
C GLY A 54 2.98 -3.63 9.53
N ALA A 55 3.60 -2.79 8.71
CA ALA A 55 2.91 -1.72 8.01
C ALA A 55 3.65 -1.28 6.75
N THR A 56 2.89 -0.74 5.80
CA THR A 56 3.44 0.12 4.75
C THR A 56 3.54 1.55 5.25
N HIS A 57 4.62 2.24 4.93
CA HIS A 57 4.94 3.54 5.50
C HIS A 57 5.74 4.45 4.56
N LYS A 58 5.82 5.72 4.94
CA LYS A 58 6.21 6.84 4.08
C LYS A 58 7.72 7.01 3.93
N ASN A 59 8.46 6.94 5.03
CA ASN A 59 9.90 7.19 5.05
C ASN A 59 10.64 6.01 5.68
N MET A 60 11.90 5.85 5.27
CA MET A 60 12.79 4.89 5.91
C MET A 60 12.83 5.10 7.43
N ASN A 61 12.71 4.00 8.18
CA ASN A 61 12.77 3.93 9.63
C ASN A 61 11.60 4.58 10.40
N ASP A 62 10.47 4.90 9.75
CA ASP A 62 9.28 5.43 10.44
C ASP A 62 8.66 4.44 11.45
N ILE A 63 8.90 3.13 11.27
CA ILE A 63 8.33 2.06 12.12
C ILE A 63 9.38 1.39 13.01
N LEU A 64 10.58 1.14 12.48
CA LEU A 64 11.65 0.41 13.15
C LEU A 64 13.00 0.98 12.71
N THR A 65 13.94 1.14 13.64
CA THR A 65 15.29 1.60 13.33
C THR A 65 16.31 0.60 13.89
N PHE A 66 17.09 -0.03 13.01
CA PHE A 66 18.21 -0.86 13.43
C PHE A 66 19.40 0.01 13.88
N GLY A 67 20.16 -0.48 14.86
CA GLY A 67 21.32 0.22 15.41
C GLY A 67 20.98 1.44 16.27
N ALA A 68 19.71 1.62 16.64
CA ALA A 68 19.23 2.64 17.56
C ALA A 68 18.45 1.98 18.71
N PRO A 69 18.31 2.64 19.88
CA PRO A 69 17.54 2.09 20.99
C PRO A 69 16.13 1.75 20.57
N ALA A 70 15.56 0.65 21.09
CA ALA A 70 14.17 0.34 20.82
C ALA A 70 13.25 1.54 21.16
N PRO A 71 12.18 1.76 20.37
CA PRO A 71 11.21 2.82 20.65
C PRO A 71 10.77 2.79 22.11
N LEU A 72 10.49 3.94 22.72
CA LEU A 72 9.94 3.99 24.08
C LEU A 72 8.48 3.51 24.14
N THR A 73 7.83 3.36 22.97
CA THR A 73 6.56 2.68 22.84
C THR A 73 6.76 1.16 23.00
N ASP A 74 5.72 0.45 23.43
CA ASP A 74 5.84 -0.96 23.80
C ASP A 74 5.51 -1.91 22.65
N GLY A 75 5.14 -1.43 21.47
CA GLY A 75 4.72 -2.28 20.35
C GLY A 75 5.76 -3.30 19.89
N ILE A 76 7.00 -2.86 19.60
CA ILE A 76 8.08 -3.78 19.21
C ILE A 76 8.47 -4.69 20.39
N LYS A 77 8.54 -4.13 21.59
CA LYS A 77 8.82 -4.88 22.82
C LYS A 77 7.82 -6.02 23.05
N ASP A 78 6.54 -5.72 22.97
CA ASP A 78 5.45 -6.70 23.20
C ASP A 78 5.43 -7.80 22.15
N ILE A 79 5.80 -7.49 20.90
CA ILE A 79 5.99 -8.51 19.87
C ILE A 79 7.19 -9.37 20.23
N ALA A 80 8.34 -8.76 20.51
CA ALA A 80 9.60 -9.46 20.74
C ALA A 80 9.59 -10.35 22.00
N GLU A 81 9.01 -9.89 23.11
CA GLU A 81 9.01 -10.62 24.38
C GLU A 81 7.82 -11.59 24.51
N ARG A 82 6.69 -11.30 23.85
CA ARG A 82 5.41 -11.97 24.13
C ARG A 82 4.59 -12.36 22.91
N GLY A 83 4.99 -11.94 21.72
CA GLY A 83 4.24 -12.15 20.48
C GLY A 83 2.91 -11.40 20.42
N VAL A 84 2.73 -10.38 21.28
CA VAL A 84 1.49 -9.59 21.38
C VAL A 84 1.58 -8.39 20.47
N THR A 85 0.56 -8.20 19.63
CA THR A 85 0.60 -7.22 18.53
C THR A 85 -0.32 -6.01 18.73
N SER A 86 -1.09 -5.96 19.82
CA SER A 86 -2.13 -4.95 20.04
C SER A 86 -1.58 -3.53 20.20
N ASN A 87 -0.48 -3.36 20.95
CA ASN A 87 0.16 -2.06 21.13
C ASN A 87 0.83 -1.60 19.83
N PHE A 88 1.53 -2.51 19.14
CA PHE A 88 2.11 -2.23 17.83
C PHE A 88 1.04 -1.81 16.81
N GLN A 89 -0.09 -2.52 16.73
CA GLN A 89 -1.21 -2.11 15.88
C GLN A 89 -1.73 -0.72 16.23
N SER A 90 -1.84 -0.39 17.52
CA SER A 90 -2.28 0.93 17.98
C SER A 90 -1.29 2.03 17.58
N GLU A 91 0.01 1.76 17.68
CA GLU A 91 1.08 2.66 17.23
C GLU A 91 1.02 2.90 15.71
N ILE A 92 0.85 1.85 14.92
CA ILE A 92 0.67 1.96 13.46
C ILE A 92 -0.56 2.81 13.13
N ASN A 93 -1.70 2.53 13.75
CA ASN A 93 -2.94 3.27 13.49
C ASN A 93 -2.86 4.74 13.92
N GLY A 94 -2.03 5.05 14.92
CA GLY A 94 -1.76 6.42 15.40
C GLY A 94 -0.66 7.15 14.62
N ASN A 95 0.07 6.46 13.73
CA ASN A 95 1.20 7.03 13.00
C ASN A 95 0.76 7.59 11.64
N SER A 96 0.84 8.91 11.46
CA SER A 96 0.49 9.58 10.20
C SER A 96 1.40 9.22 9.01
N ASN A 97 2.57 8.62 9.28
CA ASN A 97 3.47 8.12 8.26
C ASN A 97 3.24 6.65 7.92
N ALA A 98 2.31 5.97 8.59
CA ALA A 98 1.86 4.62 8.24
C ALA A 98 0.53 4.66 7.49
N ASN A 99 0.30 3.71 6.59
CA ASN A 99 -0.92 3.64 5.78
C ASN A 99 -1.83 2.48 6.16
N GLN A 100 -1.26 1.29 6.35
CA GLN A 100 -2.05 0.10 6.70
C GLN A 100 -1.30 -0.76 7.71
N TYR A 101 -2.04 -1.28 8.68
CA TYR A 101 -1.57 -2.37 9.52
C TYR A 101 -1.74 -3.71 8.79
N LEU A 102 -0.71 -4.55 8.85
CA LEU A 102 -0.65 -5.86 8.22
C LEU A 102 -0.45 -6.92 9.28
N GLN A 103 -1.19 -8.04 9.18
CA GLN A 103 -0.97 -9.20 10.04
C GLN A 103 -1.30 -10.52 9.34
N ALA A 104 -0.47 -11.55 9.56
CA ALA A 104 -0.72 -12.92 9.14
C ALA A 104 -0.21 -13.92 10.19
N GLY A 105 -0.94 -15.01 10.40
CA GLY A 105 -0.50 -16.11 11.24
C GLY A 105 0.45 -17.06 10.50
N PHE A 106 1.38 -17.66 11.24
CA PHE A 106 2.24 -18.73 10.74
C PHE A 106 1.53 -20.09 10.85
N SER A 107 1.61 -20.89 9.79
CA SER A 107 1.06 -22.25 9.75
C SER A 107 1.97 -23.17 8.92
N PRO A 108 2.22 -24.41 9.40
CA PRO A 108 1.89 -24.92 10.72
C PRO A 108 2.68 -24.22 11.85
N ARG A 109 2.24 -24.36 13.10
CA ARG A 109 2.95 -23.77 14.27
C ARG A 109 4.19 -24.59 14.61
N GLN A 110 5.33 -24.20 14.06
CA GLN A 110 6.64 -24.87 14.24
C GLN A 110 7.79 -23.93 13.82
N ALA A 111 9.03 -24.34 14.07
CA ALA A 111 10.23 -23.57 13.79
C ALA A 111 10.52 -23.40 12.27
N GLU A 112 10.62 -24.53 11.57
CA GLU A 112 11.00 -24.66 10.16
C GLU A 112 9.78 -25.02 9.30
N ASP A 113 9.81 -24.70 8.01
CA ASP A 113 8.70 -24.96 7.07
C ASP A 113 7.36 -24.32 7.47
N SER A 114 7.40 -23.31 8.33
CA SER A 114 6.23 -22.52 8.69
C SER A 114 6.06 -21.38 7.70
N VAL A 115 4.81 -21.11 7.32
CA VAL A 115 4.46 -20.10 6.32
C VAL A 115 3.48 -19.09 6.87
N ALA A 116 3.76 -17.80 6.67
CA ALA A 116 2.80 -16.72 6.84
C ALA A 116 2.60 -16.01 5.50
N GLU A 117 1.34 -15.73 5.14
CA GLU A 117 1.00 -15.02 3.90
C GLU A 117 0.12 -13.80 4.18
N LEU A 118 0.54 -12.66 3.65
CA LEU A 118 -0.28 -11.45 3.52
C LEU A 118 -0.73 -11.35 2.07
N SER A 119 -1.98 -11.69 1.80
CA SER A 119 -2.56 -11.60 0.46
C SER A 119 -3.03 -10.17 0.16
N SER A 120 -2.85 -9.73 -1.09
CA SER A 120 -3.41 -8.47 -1.61
C SER A 120 -2.98 -7.18 -0.89
N VAL A 121 -1.73 -7.12 -0.39
CA VAL A 121 -1.13 -5.92 0.21
C VAL A 121 -1.06 -4.80 -0.82
N THR A 122 -1.71 -3.67 -0.54
CA THR A 122 -1.81 -2.55 -1.48
C THR A 122 -0.86 -1.43 -1.09
N VAL A 123 0.10 -1.07 -1.94
CA VAL A 123 1.17 -0.11 -1.64
C VAL A 123 1.08 1.07 -2.59
N SER A 124 1.22 2.29 -2.08
CA SER A 124 1.17 3.54 -2.87
C SER A 124 2.53 4.25 -2.84
N GLU A 125 2.81 5.15 -3.79
CA GLU A 125 4.10 5.85 -3.80
C GLU A 125 4.23 6.87 -2.65
N ASP A 126 3.11 7.23 -2.00
CA ASP A 126 3.11 7.99 -0.74
C ASP A 126 3.60 7.14 0.46
N PHE A 127 3.41 5.82 0.39
CA PHE A 127 3.81 4.88 1.44
C PHE A 127 4.54 3.66 0.82
N PRO A 128 5.69 3.88 0.16
CA PRO A 128 6.33 2.87 -0.69
C PRO A 128 7.16 1.85 0.09
N TYR A 129 7.43 2.13 1.37
CA TYR A 129 8.23 1.28 2.22
C TYR A 129 7.36 0.30 2.99
N ILE A 130 7.93 -0.86 3.34
CA ILE A 130 7.26 -1.83 4.20
C ILE A 130 8.21 -2.31 5.29
N THR A 131 7.69 -2.38 6.51
CA THR A 131 8.36 -3.02 7.65
C THR A 131 7.47 -4.14 8.17
N LEU A 132 8.06 -5.32 8.37
CA LEU A 132 7.40 -6.53 8.89
C LEU A 132 8.28 -7.14 9.97
N VAL A 133 7.67 -7.59 11.06
CA VAL A 133 8.32 -8.22 12.22
C VAL A 133 7.56 -9.45 12.69
N SER A 134 8.26 -10.40 13.29
CA SER A 134 7.65 -11.53 14.01
C SER A 134 8.61 -12.06 15.08
N MET A 135 8.09 -12.34 16.27
CA MET A 135 8.82 -12.95 17.37
C MET A 135 9.43 -14.30 16.96
N VAL A 136 10.69 -14.52 17.35
CA VAL A 136 11.28 -15.86 17.44
C VAL A 136 10.88 -16.41 18.81
N ALA A 137 10.10 -17.47 18.90
CA ALA A 137 9.50 -17.90 20.16
C ALA A 137 9.83 -19.34 20.54
N PRO A 138 10.10 -19.64 21.83
CA PRO A 138 10.45 -18.69 22.87
C PRO A 138 11.81 -18.01 22.60
N SER A 139 11.94 -16.77 23.06
CA SER A 139 13.20 -16.05 23.17
C SER A 139 13.05 -14.93 24.22
N PRO A 140 14.15 -14.32 24.69
CA PRO A 140 14.09 -13.16 25.59
C PRO A 140 13.30 -12.02 24.95
N ASP A 141 13.79 -11.53 23.80
CA ASP A 141 13.18 -10.46 23.01
C ASP A 141 13.66 -10.49 21.55
N TRP A 142 13.82 -11.69 20.98
CA TRP A 142 14.31 -11.85 19.62
C TRP A 142 13.17 -11.91 18.61
N PHE A 143 13.38 -11.27 17.46
CA PHE A 143 12.40 -11.23 16.37
C PHE A 143 13.07 -11.21 15.01
N ILE A 144 12.42 -11.78 14.00
CA ILE A 144 12.81 -11.61 12.60
C ILE A 144 12.21 -10.33 12.04
N ALA A 145 12.93 -9.69 11.12
CA ALA A 145 12.48 -8.42 10.56
C ALA A 145 12.89 -8.20 9.10
N VAL A 146 12.01 -7.51 8.38
CA VAL A 146 12.31 -6.75 7.17
C VAL A 146 12.03 -5.30 7.52
N ASN A 147 13.04 -4.43 7.42
CA ASN A 147 12.88 -3.04 7.79
C ASN A 147 12.95 -2.13 6.57
N SER A 148 11.89 -1.35 6.35
CA SER A 148 11.85 -0.26 5.37
C SER A 148 12.25 -0.70 3.97
N GLU A 149 11.76 -1.86 3.53
CA GLU A 149 12.01 -2.33 2.17
C GLU A 149 11.24 -1.44 1.19
N ASN A 150 11.96 -0.76 0.30
CA ASN A 150 11.36 0.12 -0.71
C ASN A 150 10.83 -0.72 -1.87
N LEU A 151 9.52 -0.70 -2.09
CA LEU A 151 8.90 -1.47 -3.18
C LEU A 151 8.94 -0.75 -4.53
N ARG A 152 9.46 0.48 -4.61
CA ARG A 152 9.68 1.17 -5.88
C ARG A 152 10.88 0.59 -6.61
N SER A 153 10.72 0.36 -7.92
CA SER A 153 11.80 -0.13 -8.78
C SER A 153 12.78 0.97 -9.21
N GLY A 154 12.38 2.24 -9.08
CA GLY A 154 13.10 3.36 -9.67
C GLY A 154 13.00 3.45 -11.20
N ASN A 155 12.25 2.54 -11.83
CA ASN A 155 12.06 2.50 -13.28
C ASN A 155 10.56 2.49 -13.62
N PRO A 156 9.97 3.63 -14.04
CA PRO A 156 8.55 3.75 -14.36
C PRO A 156 8.06 2.79 -15.44
N SER A 157 8.95 2.32 -16.32
CA SER A 157 8.63 1.38 -17.39
C SER A 157 8.41 -0.06 -16.91
N VAL A 158 8.81 -0.38 -15.67
CA VAL A 158 8.59 -1.69 -15.05
C VAL A 158 7.42 -1.57 -14.09
N ASN A 159 6.32 -2.28 -14.38
CA ASN A 159 5.17 -2.38 -13.47
C ASN A 159 4.71 -1.02 -12.90
N ASN A 160 4.66 0.04 -13.71
CA ASN A 160 4.34 1.40 -13.26
C ASN A 160 5.25 1.92 -12.12
N GLY A 161 6.54 1.58 -12.15
CA GLY A 161 7.53 2.00 -11.16
C GLY A 161 7.64 1.10 -9.92
N TRP A 162 6.99 -0.06 -9.92
CA TRP A 162 7.01 -1.02 -8.81
C TRP A 162 7.97 -2.19 -9.09
N LYS A 163 8.58 -2.75 -8.05
CA LYS A 163 9.47 -3.92 -8.19
C LYS A 163 8.70 -5.13 -8.72
N ALA A 164 9.31 -5.90 -9.61
CA ALA A 164 8.82 -7.24 -9.96
C ALA A 164 8.98 -8.19 -8.76
N THR A 165 8.51 -9.43 -8.86
CA THR A 165 8.66 -10.43 -7.80
C THR A 165 10.13 -10.59 -7.36
N PHE A 166 10.38 -10.61 -6.06
CA PHE A 166 11.73 -10.73 -5.49
C PHE A 166 11.71 -11.38 -4.09
N THR A 167 12.88 -11.79 -3.61
CA THR A 167 13.08 -12.43 -2.31
C THR A 167 14.13 -11.71 -1.48
N ILE A 168 13.97 -11.72 -0.16
CA ILE A 168 14.96 -11.22 0.81
C ILE A 168 15.19 -12.28 1.89
N ASP A 169 16.45 -12.43 2.31
CA ASP A 169 16.82 -13.25 3.45
C ASP A 169 16.48 -12.55 4.76
N MET A 170 15.86 -13.27 5.69
CA MET A 170 15.49 -12.75 7.01
C MET A 170 16.43 -13.25 8.09
N PHE A 171 16.77 -12.37 9.01
CA PHE A 171 17.65 -12.63 10.15
C PHE A 171 16.94 -12.23 11.45
N ALA A 172 17.40 -12.79 12.58
CA ALA A 172 16.92 -12.41 13.90
C ALA A 172 17.64 -11.16 14.43
N TYR A 173 16.89 -10.35 15.16
CA TYR A 173 17.34 -9.15 15.84
C TYR A 173 16.90 -9.21 17.31
N ASP A 174 17.76 -8.72 18.17
CA ASP A 174 17.52 -8.47 19.59
C ASP A 174 16.85 -7.10 19.73
N ALA A 175 15.77 -7.01 20.51
CA ALA A 175 15.04 -5.76 20.69
C ALA A 175 15.69 -4.81 21.71
N GLY A 176 16.68 -5.27 22.49
CA GLY A 176 17.36 -4.46 23.50
C GLY A 176 16.47 -4.15 24.72
N THR A 177 15.52 -5.03 25.03
CA THR A 177 14.49 -4.89 26.08
C THR A 177 14.54 -5.98 27.15
N ASP A 178 15.10 -7.15 26.83
CA ASP A 178 15.42 -8.23 27.76
C ASP A 178 16.87 -8.74 27.52
N SER A 179 17.62 -8.98 28.59
CA SER A 179 19.03 -9.37 28.57
C SER A 179 19.25 -10.88 28.66
N GLY A 180 18.20 -11.70 28.53
CA GLY A 180 18.33 -13.14 28.41
C GLY A 180 19.26 -13.52 27.25
N THR A 181 20.03 -14.60 27.40
CA THR A 181 21.08 -14.96 26.43
C THR A 181 20.79 -16.25 25.66
N ASP A 182 19.66 -16.90 25.95
CA ASP A 182 19.23 -18.17 25.36
C ASP A 182 17.69 -18.23 25.30
N TYR A 183 17.13 -19.09 24.44
CA TYR A 183 15.70 -19.11 24.08
C TYR A 183 14.74 -19.17 25.28
N GLU A 184 15.08 -19.94 26.32
CA GLU A 184 14.21 -20.17 27.49
C GLU A 184 14.77 -19.48 28.75
N SER A 185 15.60 -18.46 28.58
CA SER A 185 16.12 -17.65 29.70
C SER A 185 14.97 -17.02 30.48
N GLY A 186 15.14 -16.92 31.80
CA GLY A 186 14.22 -16.14 32.63
C GLY A 186 14.30 -14.65 32.26
N ASN A 187 13.16 -13.97 32.35
CA ASN A 187 13.05 -12.54 32.04
C ASN A 187 14.08 -11.70 32.81
N SER A 188 14.86 -10.90 32.10
CA SER A 188 15.90 -10.02 32.60
C SER A 188 15.82 -8.65 31.94
N VAL A 189 14.93 -7.78 32.41
CA VAL A 189 14.69 -6.45 31.80
C VAL A 189 15.97 -5.65 31.56
N THR A 190 16.18 -5.24 30.31
CA THR A 190 17.27 -4.34 29.89
C THR A 190 16.89 -2.89 30.19
N ASN A 191 17.65 -2.20 31.05
CA ASN A 191 17.38 -0.81 31.43
C ASN A 191 18.69 -0.01 31.61
N PRO A 192 18.93 1.06 30.83
CA PRO A 192 18.07 1.60 29.76
C PRO A 192 17.94 0.62 28.58
N ARG A 193 16.90 0.79 27.74
CA ARG A 193 16.77 0.00 26.50
C ARG A 193 18.02 0.15 25.64
N GLU A 194 18.47 -0.95 25.08
CA GLU A 194 19.63 -1.01 24.19
C GLU A 194 19.22 -0.95 22.72
N ASN A 195 20.24 -0.91 21.85
CA ASN A 195 20.04 -0.82 20.41
C ASN A 195 19.47 -2.10 19.85
N ILE A 196 18.55 -1.97 18.89
CA ILE A 196 18.09 -3.11 18.10
C ILE A 196 19.25 -3.58 17.22
N THR A 197 19.73 -4.79 17.45
CA THR A 197 20.93 -5.34 16.78
C THR A 197 20.69 -6.77 16.32
N MET A 198 21.46 -7.22 15.32
CA MET A 198 21.35 -8.60 14.84
C MET A 198 21.83 -9.59 15.91
N VAL A 199 21.12 -10.71 16.09
CA VAL A 199 21.53 -11.78 17.01
C VAL A 199 22.69 -12.56 16.39
N SER A 200 23.91 -12.04 16.52
CA SER A 200 25.13 -12.65 15.96
C SER A 200 25.77 -13.70 16.87
N GLY A 201 25.31 -13.81 18.13
CA GLY A 201 25.77 -14.81 19.10
C GLY A 201 24.95 -16.10 19.05
N ALA A 202 25.43 -17.13 19.76
CA ALA A 202 24.67 -18.34 19.98
C ALA A 202 23.32 -18.01 20.66
N PRO A 203 22.26 -18.80 20.39
CA PRO A 203 22.22 -19.99 19.54
C PRO A 203 22.13 -19.68 18.03
N ILE A 204 21.65 -18.49 17.63
CA ILE A 204 21.33 -18.17 16.22
C ILE A 204 22.59 -17.93 15.35
N ASN A 205 23.66 -17.38 15.94
CA ASN A 205 24.95 -17.11 15.30
C ASN A 205 24.86 -16.23 14.03
N GLY A 206 23.86 -15.34 13.94
CA GLY A 206 23.64 -14.50 12.77
C GLY A 206 23.18 -15.27 11.53
N ASN A 207 22.75 -16.53 11.68
CA ASN A 207 22.29 -17.33 10.57
C ASN A 207 20.91 -16.90 10.08
N LYS A 208 20.65 -17.21 8.81
CA LYS A 208 19.40 -16.90 8.13
C LYS A 208 18.27 -17.70 8.76
N MET A 209 17.22 -17.01 9.18
CA MET A 209 16.05 -17.59 9.86
C MET A 209 14.92 -17.97 8.89
N GLY A 210 14.91 -17.38 7.70
CA GLY A 210 13.86 -17.57 6.72
C GLY A 210 14.06 -16.73 5.47
N THR A 211 13.11 -16.84 4.55
CA THR A 211 13.05 -16.01 3.34
C THR A 211 11.69 -15.35 3.28
N ILE A 212 11.65 -14.07 2.93
CA ILE A 212 10.43 -13.38 2.54
C ILE A 212 10.39 -13.25 1.02
N THR A 213 9.22 -13.48 0.43
CA THR A 213 8.96 -13.34 -1.00
C THR A 213 7.89 -12.28 -1.20
N PHE A 214 8.22 -11.25 -1.98
CA PHE A 214 7.27 -10.25 -2.44
C PHE A 214 6.84 -10.62 -3.85
N THR A 215 5.63 -11.13 -4.02
CA THR A 215 5.06 -11.48 -5.33
C THR A 215 4.27 -10.30 -5.86
N TYR A 216 4.71 -9.73 -6.98
CA TYR A 216 3.96 -8.67 -7.65
C TYR A 216 2.71 -9.25 -8.31
N ASN A 217 1.53 -8.72 -7.97
CA ASN A 217 0.27 -9.17 -8.55
C ASN A 217 -0.17 -8.24 -9.69
N SER A 218 -0.30 -6.94 -9.40
CA SER A 218 -0.72 -5.93 -10.38
C SER A 218 -0.43 -4.50 -9.89
N SER A 219 -0.61 -3.51 -10.75
CA SER A 219 -0.61 -2.10 -10.36
C SER A 219 -1.63 -1.32 -11.18
N THR A 220 -2.15 -0.26 -10.58
CA THR A 220 -3.10 0.67 -11.20
C THR A 220 -2.55 2.09 -11.08
N LEU A 221 -2.86 2.91 -12.09
CA LEU A 221 -2.55 4.34 -12.09
C LEU A 221 -3.83 5.08 -11.67
N SER A 222 -3.75 5.85 -10.60
CA SER A 222 -4.82 6.76 -10.16
C SER A 222 -4.32 8.20 -10.14
N ASN A 223 -5.18 9.18 -10.34
CA ASN A 223 -4.82 10.57 -10.00
C ASN A 223 -5.31 10.83 -8.58
N SER A 224 -4.41 11.01 -7.62
CA SER A 224 -4.71 11.14 -6.18
C SER A 224 -5.56 12.37 -5.80
N ASN A 225 -5.68 13.36 -6.69
CA ASN A 225 -6.44 14.60 -6.42
C ASN A 225 -7.82 14.69 -7.10
N ILE A 226 -8.30 13.60 -7.72
CA ILE A 226 -9.24 13.72 -8.85
C ILE A 226 -10.47 12.79 -8.76
N SER A 227 -10.48 11.83 -7.84
CA SER A 227 -11.46 10.74 -7.80
C SER A 227 -12.75 11.04 -7.01
N GLU A 228 -12.80 12.01 -6.09
CA GLU A 228 -14.01 12.15 -5.27
C GLU A 228 -15.21 12.78 -6.00
N ASN A 229 -14.99 13.74 -6.91
CA ASN A 229 -16.11 14.47 -7.50
C ASN A 229 -16.78 13.73 -8.68
N ILE A 230 -16.00 13.11 -9.57
CA ILE A 230 -16.56 12.41 -10.75
C ILE A 230 -17.14 11.04 -10.38
N GLU A 231 -16.59 10.36 -9.36
CA GLU A 231 -17.11 9.06 -8.89
C GLU A 231 -18.48 9.19 -8.24
N ASN A 232 -18.79 10.34 -7.66
CA ASN A 232 -20.10 10.60 -7.05
C ASN A 232 -21.22 10.89 -8.06
N ILE A 233 -20.93 10.94 -9.37
CA ILE A 233 -21.95 11.09 -10.42
C ILE A 233 -22.83 9.84 -10.47
N ARG A 234 -24.17 10.03 -10.46
CA ARG A 234 -25.14 8.93 -10.58
C ARG A 234 -25.87 9.00 -11.91
N VAL A 235 -26.07 7.85 -12.55
CA VAL A 235 -26.79 7.69 -13.81
C VAL A 235 -28.01 6.79 -13.62
N PHE A 236 -29.20 7.30 -13.93
CA PHE A 236 -30.46 6.57 -13.76
C PHE A 236 -31.54 7.06 -14.75
N PRO A 237 -32.55 6.24 -15.10
CA PRO A 237 -32.65 4.84 -14.77
C PRO A 237 -31.59 4.02 -15.53
N ASN A 238 -31.27 2.85 -15.00
CA ASN A 238 -30.47 1.84 -15.68
C ASN A 238 -30.96 0.48 -15.19
N PRO A 239 -31.71 -0.30 -16.01
CA PRO A 239 -31.95 -0.11 -17.44
C PRO A 239 -32.82 1.10 -17.82
N ALA A 240 -32.63 1.66 -19.03
CA ALA A 240 -33.38 2.78 -19.58
C ALA A 240 -33.93 2.46 -20.98
N SER A 241 -34.97 3.17 -21.42
CA SER A 241 -35.50 3.06 -22.80
C SER A 241 -35.30 4.36 -23.56
N ASP A 242 -35.93 5.45 -23.12
CA ASP A 242 -35.90 6.70 -23.89
C ASP A 242 -34.93 7.76 -23.37
N LYS A 243 -34.68 7.77 -22.06
CA LYS A 243 -33.86 8.80 -21.42
C LYS A 243 -33.07 8.29 -20.23
N ILE A 244 -31.92 8.91 -19.99
CA ILE A 244 -31.15 8.78 -18.75
C ILE A 244 -30.89 10.16 -18.15
N THR A 245 -30.89 10.22 -16.84
CA THR A 245 -30.51 11.37 -16.03
C THR A 245 -29.13 11.12 -15.43
N ILE A 246 -28.25 12.10 -15.60
CA ILE A 246 -26.93 12.16 -14.97
C ILE A 246 -27.02 13.24 -13.91
N SER A 247 -26.74 12.90 -12.66
CA SER A 247 -26.90 13.79 -11.50
C SER A 247 -25.63 13.92 -10.67
N ASN A 248 -25.58 14.94 -9.82
CA ASN A 248 -24.43 15.28 -8.99
C ASN A 248 -23.21 15.75 -9.80
N ILE A 249 -23.46 16.63 -10.77
CA ILE A 249 -22.46 17.12 -11.75
C ILE A 249 -22.03 18.59 -11.52
N GLN A 250 -22.58 19.27 -10.50
CA GLN A 250 -22.40 20.71 -10.27
C GLN A 250 -20.92 21.12 -10.07
N ASN A 251 -20.12 20.26 -9.44
CA ASN A 251 -18.71 20.53 -9.12
C ASN A 251 -17.75 19.62 -9.90
N THR A 252 -18.22 18.93 -10.95
CA THR A 252 -17.40 17.96 -11.67
C THR A 252 -16.77 18.52 -12.94
N ARG A 253 -17.17 19.73 -13.36
CA ARG A 253 -16.75 20.38 -14.63
C ARG A 253 -16.87 19.40 -15.80
N LEU A 254 -18.01 18.71 -15.87
CA LEU A 254 -18.27 17.72 -16.89
C LEU A 254 -18.22 18.40 -18.27
N LYS A 255 -17.37 17.91 -19.17
CA LYS A 255 -17.11 18.49 -20.49
C LYS A 255 -17.93 17.81 -21.56
N ASN A 256 -17.96 16.48 -21.54
CA ASN A 256 -18.74 15.70 -22.50
C ASN A 256 -19.11 14.33 -21.94
N ILE A 257 -20.12 13.74 -22.57
CA ILE A 257 -20.65 12.42 -22.27
C ILE A 257 -20.62 11.62 -23.56
N GLU A 258 -20.05 10.43 -23.52
CA GLU A 258 -19.87 9.56 -24.68
C GLU A 258 -20.54 8.22 -24.43
N ILE A 259 -21.23 7.68 -25.45
CA ILE A 259 -21.83 6.36 -25.41
C ILE A 259 -21.15 5.50 -26.46
N PHE A 260 -20.55 4.39 -26.02
CA PHE A 260 -19.89 3.42 -26.88
C PHE A 260 -20.64 2.09 -26.89
N SER A 261 -20.63 1.39 -28.02
CA SER A 261 -20.99 -0.02 -28.05
C SER A 261 -19.96 -0.85 -27.29
N ILE A 262 -20.30 -2.10 -26.93
CA ILE A 262 -19.34 -3.05 -26.32
C ILE A 262 -18.12 -3.35 -27.19
N LEU A 263 -18.20 -3.10 -28.50
CA LEU A 263 -17.09 -3.23 -29.45
C LEU A 263 -16.25 -1.96 -29.56
N GLY A 264 -16.53 -0.93 -28.74
CA GLY A 264 -15.78 0.33 -28.70
C GLY A 264 -16.19 1.37 -29.76
N LYS A 265 -17.25 1.12 -30.54
CA LYS A 265 -17.76 2.10 -31.52
C LYS A 265 -18.45 3.25 -30.78
N LEU A 266 -18.03 4.49 -31.00
CA LEU A 266 -18.72 5.68 -30.50
C LEU A 266 -20.09 5.82 -31.19
N ASN A 267 -21.17 5.70 -30.42
CA ASN A 267 -22.54 5.88 -30.90
C ASN A 267 -23.01 7.33 -30.77
N HIS A 268 -22.77 7.96 -29.62
CA HIS A 268 -23.16 9.36 -29.37
C HIS A 268 -22.11 10.09 -28.53
N ARG A 269 -22.00 11.40 -28.75
CA ARG A 269 -21.25 12.34 -27.92
C ARG A 269 -22.13 13.56 -27.64
N PHE A 270 -22.30 13.89 -26.37
CA PHE A 270 -22.99 15.07 -25.89
C PHE A 270 -21.98 16.02 -25.28
N LEU A 271 -21.98 17.28 -25.71
CA LEU A 271 -21.22 18.33 -25.03
C LEU A 271 -22.04 18.84 -23.85
N VAL A 272 -21.36 19.10 -22.74
CA VAL A 272 -22.00 19.60 -21.52
C VAL A 272 -21.61 21.06 -21.33
N GLU A 273 -22.62 21.91 -21.20
CA GLU A 273 -22.45 23.32 -20.88
C GLU A 273 -22.44 23.51 -19.34
N ASN A 274 -21.69 24.50 -18.85
CA ASN A 274 -21.43 24.68 -17.42
C ASN A 274 -22.70 25.06 -16.61
N ASN A 275 -22.74 24.67 -15.32
CA ASN A 275 -23.71 25.01 -14.26
C ASN A 275 -25.04 24.20 -14.15
N TYR A 276 -25.08 22.94 -14.56
CA TYR A 276 -26.22 22.06 -14.23
C TYR A 276 -25.94 21.19 -13.00
N ASN A 277 -26.98 20.93 -12.18
CA ASN A 277 -26.93 19.94 -11.10
C ASN A 277 -27.28 18.53 -11.61
N LYS A 278 -27.97 18.46 -12.74
CA LYS A 278 -28.38 17.24 -13.45
C LYS A 278 -28.57 17.53 -14.95
N ILE A 279 -28.38 16.51 -15.79
CA ILE A 279 -28.61 16.54 -17.24
C ILE A 279 -29.46 15.34 -17.61
N ASP A 280 -30.52 15.57 -18.40
CA ASP A 280 -31.30 14.52 -19.03
C ASP A 280 -30.82 14.33 -20.47
N LEU A 281 -30.41 13.10 -20.81
CA LEU A 281 -30.01 12.70 -22.16
C LEU A 281 -31.11 11.85 -22.79
N ASN A 282 -31.49 12.22 -24.01
CA ASN A 282 -32.33 11.37 -24.85
C ASN A 282 -31.47 10.26 -25.48
N ILE A 283 -31.87 9.01 -25.26
CA ILE A 283 -31.23 7.80 -25.79
C ILE A 283 -32.19 6.96 -26.64
N SER A 284 -33.36 7.46 -27.01
CA SER A 284 -34.39 6.72 -27.77
C SER A 284 -33.91 6.20 -29.14
N ASN A 285 -32.83 6.76 -29.66
CA ASN A 285 -32.23 6.36 -30.93
C ASN A 285 -31.24 5.19 -30.80
N LEU A 286 -30.95 4.74 -29.57
CA LEU A 286 -30.12 3.56 -29.33
C LEU A 286 -30.96 2.30 -29.44
N THR A 287 -30.43 1.29 -30.15
CA THR A 287 -31.03 -0.04 -30.16
C THR A 287 -30.85 -0.70 -28.80
N SER A 288 -31.80 -1.55 -28.40
CA SER A 288 -31.73 -2.33 -27.17
C SER A 288 -30.40 -3.11 -27.09
N GLY A 289 -29.74 -3.07 -25.93
CA GLY A 289 -28.42 -3.67 -25.76
C GLY A 289 -27.61 -3.10 -24.60
N ILE A 290 -26.35 -3.52 -24.52
CA ILE A 290 -25.38 -3.05 -23.52
C ILE A 290 -24.45 -2.03 -24.17
N TYR A 291 -24.19 -0.94 -23.44
CA TYR A 291 -23.31 0.16 -23.84
C TYR A 291 -22.36 0.53 -22.70
N LEU A 292 -21.28 1.22 -23.05
CA LEU A 292 -20.39 1.90 -22.11
C LEU A 292 -20.67 3.40 -22.17
N LEU A 293 -21.11 3.98 -21.06
CA LEU A 293 -21.27 5.41 -20.89
C LEU A 293 -20.01 5.97 -20.24
N LYS A 294 -19.29 6.83 -20.95
CA LYS A 294 -18.08 7.51 -20.47
C LYS A 294 -18.38 8.98 -20.22
N LEU A 295 -18.12 9.44 -19.01
CA LEU A 295 -18.27 10.81 -18.55
C LEU A 295 -16.89 11.44 -18.50
N ASN A 296 -16.63 12.49 -19.25
CA ASN A 296 -15.32 13.14 -19.31
C ASN A 296 -15.42 14.57 -18.77
N ASN A 297 -14.52 14.98 -17.87
CA ASN A 297 -14.47 16.34 -17.36
C ASN A 297 -13.41 17.21 -18.07
N GLU A 298 -13.41 18.51 -17.79
CA GLU A 298 -12.44 19.46 -18.36
C GLU A 298 -11.01 19.21 -17.89
N ASP A 299 -10.84 18.57 -16.72
CA ASP A 299 -9.55 18.28 -16.12
C ASP A 299 -8.90 16.98 -16.66
N GLY A 300 -9.51 16.35 -17.66
CA GLY A 300 -9.00 15.14 -18.32
C GLY A 300 -9.43 13.81 -17.67
N ASN A 301 -10.25 13.87 -16.62
CA ASN A 301 -10.72 12.72 -15.87
C ASN A 301 -11.93 12.08 -16.54
N SER A 302 -12.10 10.77 -16.34
CA SER A 302 -13.27 10.08 -16.86
C SER A 302 -13.81 9.01 -15.93
N LYS A 303 -15.14 8.91 -15.85
CA LYS A 303 -15.86 7.79 -15.23
C LYS A 303 -16.55 6.97 -16.31
N THR A 304 -16.41 5.66 -16.27
CA THR A 304 -17.09 4.75 -17.21
C THR A 304 -18.08 3.86 -16.47
N GLN A 305 -19.31 3.76 -16.98
CA GLN A 305 -20.36 2.93 -16.40
C GLN A 305 -21.07 2.12 -17.50
N LYS A 306 -21.44 0.88 -17.18
CA LYS A 306 -22.31 0.07 -18.02
C LYS A 306 -23.72 0.66 -18.08
N LEU A 307 -24.25 0.88 -19.29
CA LEU A 307 -25.62 1.30 -19.55
C LEU A 307 -26.39 0.17 -20.25
N ILE A 308 -27.60 -0.14 -19.76
CA ILE A 308 -28.50 -1.13 -20.35
C ILE A 308 -29.67 -0.39 -21.00
N VAL A 309 -29.81 -0.52 -22.32
CA VAL A 309 -30.92 0.05 -23.10
C VAL A 309 -31.94 -1.05 -23.42
N ARG A 310 -33.22 -0.77 -23.19
CA ARG A 310 -34.36 -1.67 -23.47
C ARG A 310 -35.16 -1.18 -24.66
#